data_AF-A0A8S4QM23-F1
#
_entry.id   AF-A0A8S4QM23-F1
#
_cell.length_a   1.000
_cell.length_b   1.000
_cell.length_c   1.000
_cell.angle_alpha   90.00
_cell.angle_beta   90.00
_cell.angle_gamma   90.00
#
_symmetry.space_group_name_H-M   'P 1'
#
loop_
_entity.id
_entity.type
_entity.pdbx_description
1 polymer ?
#
loop_
_entity_poly.entity_id
_entity_poly.type
_entity_poly.pdbx_seq_one_letter_code
_entity_poly.pdbx_strand_id
1 'polypeptide(L)'
;MYESEEKFVTDTDKLRRGDIIGCVGHPGKTKKGELSVIPKTVKLLSPCLHMMPHLHFGLKDKETRFRKRYLDLILNDKVRQIFYTRAKIISYVRRFFDNMGFLEIETPMMNMIPGGATAKPFITHHNDLDMDLYMRIAPELYHKMLVVGGLDRVYEIGRQFRNEGIDLTHNPEFTTCMVKSIHGTYKVSSTLSFKVCTSTCTSHPYKQEVT
;
A
#
# COMPACT_ATOMS: atom_id res chain seq x y z
N MET A 1 33.76 -16.30 -19.47
CA MET A 1 33.22 -17.52 -20.11
C MET A 1 32.38 -18.25 -19.08
N TYR A 2 31.30 -18.92 -19.52
CA TYR A 2 30.46 -19.77 -18.68
C TYR A 2 31.28 -20.97 -18.16
N GLU A 3 30.90 -21.57 -17.03
CA GLU A 3 31.72 -22.61 -16.38
C GLU A 3 32.06 -23.81 -17.29
N SER A 4 31.12 -24.26 -18.12
CA SER A 4 31.34 -25.22 -19.21
C SER A 4 30.22 -25.12 -20.25
N GLU A 5 30.45 -25.61 -21.47
CA GLU A 5 29.44 -25.63 -22.54
C GLU A 5 28.27 -26.57 -22.22
N GLU A 6 28.55 -27.75 -21.68
CA GLU A 6 27.52 -28.71 -21.26
C GLU A 6 26.60 -28.14 -20.17
N LYS A 7 27.20 -27.44 -19.19
CA LYS A 7 26.45 -26.79 -18.10
C LYS A 7 25.63 -25.62 -18.60
N PHE A 8 26.14 -24.86 -19.58
CA PHE A 8 25.38 -23.80 -20.23
C PHE A 8 24.10 -24.34 -20.84
N VAL A 9 24.17 -25.44 -21.61
CA VAL A 9 22.99 -26.07 -22.22
C VAL A 9 22.00 -26.57 -21.16
N THR A 10 22.47 -27.30 -20.16
CA THR A 10 21.58 -27.85 -19.11
C THR A 10 20.94 -26.80 -18.22
N ASP A 11 21.64 -25.70 -17.91
CA ASP A 11 21.10 -24.61 -17.10
C ASP A 11 20.06 -23.82 -17.88
N THR A 12 20.34 -23.51 -19.16
CA THR A 12 19.46 -22.68 -20.00
C THR A 12 18.22 -23.42 -20.47
N ASP A 13 18.31 -24.71 -20.76
CA ASP A 13 17.18 -25.52 -21.24
C ASP A 13 16.07 -25.70 -20.19
N LYS A 14 16.39 -25.53 -18.90
CA LYS A 14 15.41 -25.59 -17.80
C LYS A 14 14.58 -24.31 -17.66
N LEU A 15 15.08 -23.18 -18.16
CA LEU A 15 14.48 -21.88 -17.87
C LEU A 15 13.25 -21.62 -18.72
N ARG A 16 12.22 -21.05 -18.09
CA ARG A 16 10.98 -20.62 -18.72
C ARG A 16 10.69 -19.17 -18.37
N ARG A 17 9.88 -18.52 -19.20
CA ARG A 17 9.48 -17.14 -18.98
C ARG A 17 8.66 -17.02 -17.69
N GLY A 18 9.09 -16.15 -16.78
CA GLY A 18 8.45 -15.93 -15.49
C GLY A 18 9.23 -16.54 -14.32
N ASP A 19 10.24 -17.36 -14.58
CA ASP A 19 11.10 -17.92 -13.55
C ASP A 19 11.86 -16.83 -12.79
N ILE A 20 12.03 -17.05 -11.49
CA ILE A 20 12.98 -16.28 -10.69
C ILE A 20 14.34 -16.97 -10.80
N ILE A 21 15.31 -16.26 -11.34
CA ILE A 21 16.67 -16.76 -11.57
C ILE A 21 17.71 -15.92 -10.81
N GLY A 22 18.78 -16.57 -10.39
CA GLY A 22 20.01 -15.94 -9.92
C GLY A 22 21.06 -15.98 -11.03
N CYS A 23 21.80 -14.89 -11.21
CA CYS A 23 22.86 -14.79 -12.21
C CYS A 23 24.12 -14.22 -11.55
N VAL A 24 25.26 -14.89 -11.74
CA VAL A 24 26.58 -14.40 -11.34
C VAL A 24 27.43 -14.27 -12.58
N GLY A 25 28.05 -13.09 -12.76
CA GLY A 25 28.75 -12.78 -14.00
C GLY A 25 29.48 -11.44 -13.95
N HIS A 26 29.92 -10.99 -15.12
CA HIS A 26 30.59 -9.70 -15.27
C HIS A 26 29.66 -8.65 -15.88
N PRO A 27 29.69 -7.39 -15.40
CA PRO A 27 28.97 -6.30 -16.06
C PRO A 27 29.59 -6.02 -17.43
N GLY A 28 28.76 -5.64 -18.40
CA GLY A 28 29.19 -5.28 -19.75
C GLY A 28 28.14 -4.48 -20.51
N LYS A 29 28.48 -4.09 -21.74
CA LYS A 29 27.54 -3.47 -22.69
C LYS A 29 27.57 -4.21 -24.03
N THR A 30 26.40 -4.34 -24.65
CA THR A 30 26.32 -4.92 -26.00
C THR A 30 26.86 -3.95 -27.06
N LYS A 31 27.08 -4.43 -28.29
CA LYS A 31 27.44 -3.55 -29.42
C LYS A 31 26.41 -2.45 -29.69
N LYS A 32 25.15 -2.66 -29.29
CA LYS A 32 24.05 -1.69 -29.38
C LYS A 32 23.96 -0.77 -28.16
N GLY A 33 24.84 -0.92 -27.16
CA GLY A 33 24.92 -0.07 -25.98
C GLY A 33 24.06 -0.50 -24.79
N GLU A 34 23.36 -1.63 -24.87
CA GLU A 34 22.51 -2.14 -23.77
C GLU A 34 23.37 -2.63 -22.60
N LEU A 35 23.06 -2.16 -21.38
CA LEU A 35 23.69 -2.65 -20.17
C LEU A 35 23.30 -4.11 -19.94
N SER A 36 24.27 -4.98 -19.68
CA SER A 36 24.04 -6.42 -19.56
C SER A 36 24.97 -7.05 -18.54
N VAL A 37 24.61 -8.26 -18.10
CA VAL A 37 25.48 -9.14 -17.32
C VAL A 37 25.87 -10.31 -18.21
N ILE A 38 27.17 -10.58 -18.32
CA ILE A 38 27.73 -11.73 -19.03
C ILE A 38 27.81 -12.88 -18.00
N PRO A 39 26.90 -13.86 -18.04
CA PRO A 39 26.80 -14.87 -17.00
C PRO A 39 28.00 -15.83 -16.99
N LYS A 40 28.50 -16.14 -15.80
CA LYS A 40 29.34 -17.32 -15.52
C LYS A 40 28.50 -18.51 -15.09
N THR A 41 27.44 -18.24 -14.31
CA THR A 41 26.48 -19.22 -13.82
C THR A 41 25.08 -18.62 -13.76
N VAL A 42 24.08 -19.43 -14.08
CA VAL A 42 22.66 -19.13 -13.87
C VAL A 42 22.06 -20.25 -13.02
N LYS A 43 21.23 -19.88 -12.04
CA LYS A 43 20.54 -20.82 -11.17
C LYS A 43 19.05 -20.51 -11.14
N LEU A 44 18.22 -21.52 -11.39
CA LEU A 44 16.79 -21.43 -11.15
C LEU A 44 16.54 -21.37 -9.63
N LEU A 45 15.91 -20.28 -9.17
CA LEU A 45 15.59 -20.07 -7.75
C LEU A 45 14.15 -20.46 -7.44
N SER A 46 13.21 -20.08 -8.32
CA SER A 46 11.80 -20.47 -8.21
C SER A 46 11.19 -20.60 -9.61
N PRO A 47 10.68 -21.78 -9.99
CA PRO A 47 10.04 -21.96 -11.29
C PRO A 47 8.66 -21.30 -11.33
N CYS A 48 8.30 -20.78 -12.51
CA CYS A 48 6.96 -20.34 -12.83
C CYS A 48 6.17 -21.50 -13.43
N LEU A 49 5.21 -22.03 -12.68
CA LEU A 49 4.44 -23.21 -13.08
C LEU A 49 3.24 -22.89 -13.99
N HIS A 50 3.04 -21.61 -14.33
CA HIS A 50 1.94 -21.15 -15.18
C HIS A 50 2.48 -20.33 -16.36
N MET A 51 1.83 -20.49 -17.51
CA MET A 51 2.15 -19.66 -18.67
C MET A 51 1.82 -18.20 -18.40
N MET A 52 2.84 -17.34 -18.47
CA MET A 52 2.68 -15.89 -18.29
C MET A 52 1.93 -15.26 -19.48
N PRO A 53 0.93 -14.39 -19.24
CA PRO A 53 0.25 -13.64 -20.30
C PRO A 53 1.23 -12.91 -21.23
N HIS A 54 0.89 -12.78 -22.50
CA HIS A 54 1.76 -12.13 -23.48
C HIS A 54 1.89 -10.62 -23.20
N LEU A 55 3.11 -10.07 -23.28
CA LEU A 55 3.37 -8.67 -22.91
C LEU A 55 2.74 -7.64 -23.87
N HIS A 56 2.49 -8.00 -25.13
CA HIS A 56 2.02 -7.07 -26.17
C HIS A 56 0.77 -6.28 -25.79
N PHE A 57 -0.12 -6.87 -25.00
CA PHE A 57 -1.35 -6.19 -24.56
C PHE A 57 -1.36 -5.88 -23.06
N GLY A 58 -0.38 -6.38 -22.28
CA GLY A 58 -0.41 -6.35 -20.82
C GLY A 58 -1.63 -7.08 -20.23
N LEU A 59 -1.73 -7.08 -18.89
CA LEU A 59 -2.94 -7.56 -18.21
C LEU A 59 -3.94 -6.40 -18.10
N LYS A 60 -4.97 -6.38 -18.97
CA LYS A 60 -5.97 -5.28 -19.02
C LYS A 60 -7.22 -5.55 -18.19
N ASP A 61 -7.68 -6.79 -18.16
CA ASP A 61 -8.92 -7.17 -17.49
C ASP A 61 -8.88 -6.80 -15.99
N LYS A 62 -9.78 -5.90 -15.57
CA LYS A 62 -9.77 -5.33 -14.23
C LYS A 62 -10.04 -6.39 -13.17
N GLU A 63 -10.93 -7.33 -13.43
CA GLU A 63 -11.27 -8.39 -12.48
C GLU A 63 -10.05 -9.26 -12.19
N THR A 64 -9.37 -9.75 -13.22
CA THR A 64 -8.15 -10.55 -13.09
C THR A 64 -7.05 -9.77 -12.37
N ARG A 65 -6.87 -8.49 -12.69
CA ARG A 65 -5.86 -7.64 -12.00
C ARG A 65 -6.12 -7.50 -10.52
N PHE A 66 -7.38 -7.33 -10.13
CA PHE A 66 -7.75 -7.10 -8.73
C PHE A 66 -7.76 -8.41 -7.93
N ARG A 67 -8.15 -9.53 -8.54
CA ARG A 67 -8.09 -10.87 -7.90
C ARG A 67 -6.67 -11.44 -7.84
N LYS A 68 -5.87 -11.27 -8.90
CA LYS A 68 -4.49 -11.76 -9.02
C LYS A 68 -3.50 -10.59 -8.97
N ARG A 69 -3.50 -9.86 -7.85
CA ARG A 69 -2.67 -8.65 -7.69
C ARG A 69 -1.18 -8.89 -7.95
N TYR A 70 -0.65 -10.06 -7.58
CA TYR A 70 0.73 -10.45 -7.85
C TYR A 70 1.05 -10.44 -9.35
N LEU A 71 0.13 -10.90 -10.19
CA LEU A 71 0.29 -10.92 -11.65
C LEU A 71 0.24 -9.50 -12.24
N ASP A 72 -0.65 -8.65 -11.71
CA ASP A 72 -0.74 -7.25 -12.07
C ASP A 72 0.57 -6.49 -11.74
N LEU A 73 1.20 -6.79 -10.61
CA LEU A 73 2.49 -6.20 -10.21
C LEU A 73 3.69 -6.68 -11.04
N ILE A 74 3.63 -7.88 -11.59
CA ILE A 74 4.69 -8.42 -12.48
C ILE A 74 4.59 -7.79 -13.87
N LEU A 75 3.37 -7.57 -14.38
CA LEU A 75 3.15 -7.16 -15.77
C LEU A 75 2.92 -5.65 -15.94
N ASN A 76 2.55 -4.91 -14.89
CA ASN A 76 2.22 -3.50 -14.97
C ASN A 76 3.02 -2.65 -13.95
N ASP A 77 4.17 -2.12 -14.38
CA ASP A 77 5.06 -1.32 -13.51
C ASP A 77 4.38 -0.08 -12.91
N LYS A 78 3.42 0.53 -13.62
CA LYS A 78 2.64 1.67 -13.10
C LYS A 78 1.89 1.32 -11.82
N VAL A 79 1.42 0.08 -11.67
CA VAL A 79 0.71 -0.38 -10.46
C VAL A 79 1.64 -0.39 -9.26
N ARG A 80 2.89 -0.82 -9.44
CA ARG A 80 3.92 -0.80 -8.39
C ARG A 80 4.16 0.63 -7.88
N GLN A 81 4.20 1.61 -8.79
CA GLN A 81 4.36 3.02 -8.42
C GLN A 81 3.20 3.54 -7.58
N ILE A 82 1.96 3.12 -7.84
CA ILE A 82 0.80 3.51 -7.02
C ILE A 82 0.99 3.08 -5.56
N PHE A 83 1.48 1.86 -5.30
CA PHE A 83 1.75 1.39 -3.94
C PHE A 83 2.90 2.15 -3.27
N TYR A 84 3.98 2.44 -4.00
CA TYR A 84 5.07 3.27 -3.47
C TYR A 84 4.59 4.69 -3.13
N THR A 85 3.78 5.29 -4.00
CA THR A 85 3.18 6.61 -3.75
C THR A 85 2.28 6.58 -2.52
N ARG A 86 1.43 5.56 -2.37
CA ARG A 86 0.60 5.38 -1.17
C ARG A 86 1.44 5.26 0.10
N ALA A 87 2.52 4.49 0.09
CA ALA A 87 3.43 4.36 1.22
C ALA A 87 4.13 5.69 1.56
N LYS A 88 4.54 6.45 0.54
CA LYS A 88 5.12 7.79 0.70
C LYS A 88 4.12 8.77 1.31
N ILE A 89 2.85 8.74 0.88
CA ILE A 89 1.78 9.58 1.46
C ILE A 89 1.65 9.30 2.96
N ILE A 90 1.50 8.03 3.36
CA ILE A 90 1.37 7.66 4.78
C ILE A 90 2.60 8.12 5.59
N SER A 91 3.80 7.85 5.07
CA SER A 91 5.05 8.25 5.73
C SER A 91 5.18 9.76 5.87
N TYR A 92 4.71 10.51 4.87
CA TYR A 92 4.71 11.98 4.91
C TYR A 92 3.72 12.49 5.96
N VAL A 93 2.51 11.95 5.99
CA VAL A 93 1.46 12.35 6.96
C VAL A 93 1.96 12.15 8.39
N ARG A 94 2.61 11.01 8.69
CA ARG A 94 3.23 10.78 10.01
C ARG A 94 4.24 11.86 10.37
N ARG A 95 5.28 12.04 9.53
CA ARG A 95 6.31 13.06 9.75
C ARG A 95 5.72 14.46 9.93
N PHE A 96 4.68 14.80 9.17
CA PHE A 96 4.01 16.10 9.31
C PHE A 96 3.41 16.28 10.71
N PHE A 97 2.67 15.29 11.21
CA PHE A 97 2.04 15.35 12.53
C PHE A 97 3.05 15.21 13.68
N ASP A 98 4.05 14.34 13.53
CA ASP A 98 5.14 14.18 14.51
C ASP A 98 5.90 15.50 14.69
N ASN A 99 6.24 16.18 13.59
CA ASN A 99 6.90 17.50 13.63
C ASN A 99 6.03 18.60 14.25
N MET A 100 4.71 18.40 14.30
CA MET A 100 3.77 19.31 14.96
C MET A 100 3.46 18.92 16.42
N GLY A 101 4.14 17.90 16.95
CA GLY A 101 3.97 17.41 18.32
C GLY A 101 2.65 16.68 18.54
N PHE A 102 2.06 16.09 17.51
CA PHE A 102 0.95 15.16 17.68
C PHE A 102 1.48 13.78 18.09
N LEU A 103 0.74 13.10 18.96
CA LEU A 103 1.01 11.73 19.35
C LEU A 103 0.23 10.76 18.46
N GLU A 104 0.94 9.83 17.78
CA GLU A 104 0.29 8.70 17.09
C GLU A 104 -0.29 7.74 18.14
N ILE A 105 -1.56 7.39 18.01
CA ILE A 105 -2.30 6.52 18.93
C ILE A 105 -2.99 5.39 18.17
N GLU A 106 -3.34 4.33 18.90
CA GLU A 106 -4.18 3.24 18.39
C GLU A 106 -5.39 3.07 19.32
N THR A 107 -6.60 3.01 18.75
CA THR A 107 -7.84 2.81 19.51
C THR A 107 -8.55 1.53 19.06
N PRO A 108 -9.43 0.94 19.90
CA PRO A 108 -10.12 -0.30 19.56
C PRO A 108 -10.80 -0.30 18.19
N MET A 109 -10.71 -1.42 17.47
CA MET A 109 -11.41 -1.65 16.20
C MET A 109 -12.71 -2.44 16.37
N MET A 110 -12.91 -3.09 17.53
CA MET A 110 -14.13 -3.80 17.90
C MET A 110 -14.75 -3.06 19.09
N ASN A 111 -15.99 -2.61 18.94
CA ASN A 111 -16.70 -1.77 19.91
C ASN A 111 -18.01 -2.42 20.32
N MET A 112 -18.42 -2.25 21.58
CA MET A 112 -19.76 -2.65 22.03
C MET A 112 -20.87 -1.81 21.37
N ILE A 113 -20.59 -0.52 21.14
CA ILE A 113 -21.49 0.41 20.47
C ILE A 113 -20.70 1.09 19.35
N PRO A 114 -21.13 0.97 18.08
CA PRO A 114 -20.48 1.66 16.97
C PRO A 114 -20.86 3.15 17.01
N GLY A 115 -19.89 4.03 16.70
CA GLY A 115 -20.12 5.48 16.70
C GLY A 115 -19.02 6.26 15.99
N GLY A 116 -19.20 7.58 15.91
CA GLY A 116 -18.25 8.50 15.26
C GLY A 116 -18.47 8.72 13.75
N ALA A 117 -19.46 8.07 13.15
CA ALA A 117 -19.92 8.34 11.78
C ALA A 117 -21.35 7.81 11.58
N THR A 118 -22.01 8.23 10.51
CA THR A 118 -23.28 7.63 10.05
C THR A 118 -22.95 6.58 8.99
N ALA A 119 -22.85 5.32 9.39
CA ALA A 119 -22.58 4.19 8.49
C ALA A 119 -23.09 2.87 9.07
N LYS A 120 -23.40 1.89 8.22
CA LYS A 120 -23.79 0.55 8.68
C LYS A 120 -22.53 -0.24 9.12
N PRO A 121 -22.44 -0.71 10.37
CA PRO A 121 -21.26 -1.44 10.85
C PRO A 121 -21.26 -2.92 10.40
N PHE A 122 -20.08 -3.54 10.42
CA PHE A 122 -20.00 -5.00 10.48
C PHE A 122 -20.20 -5.47 11.91
N ILE A 123 -20.89 -6.60 12.06
CA ILE A 123 -21.18 -7.24 13.35
C ILE A 123 -20.36 -8.53 13.43
N THR A 124 -19.76 -8.77 14.58
CA THR A 124 -19.05 -10.01 14.91
C THR A 124 -19.40 -10.41 16.35
N HIS A 125 -18.95 -11.58 16.78
CA HIS A 125 -19.29 -12.13 18.09
C HIS A 125 -18.02 -12.59 18.83
N HIS A 126 -17.92 -12.26 20.11
CA HIS A 126 -16.81 -12.66 20.96
C HIS A 126 -17.21 -13.84 21.85
N ASN A 127 -16.80 -15.05 21.49
CA ASN A 127 -17.27 -16.30 22.12
C ASN A 127 -17.09 -16.36 23.64
N ASP A 128 -15.94 -15.91 24.17
CA ASP A 128 -15.63 -16.03 25.62
C ASP A 128 -16.39 -14.99 26.48
N LEU A 129 -16.76 -13.86 25.87
CA LEU A 129 -17.52 -12.80 26.53
C LEU A 129 -19.02 -12.90 26.23
N ASP A 130 -19.41 -13.87 25.40
CA ASP A 130 -20.77 -14.11 24.91
C ASP A 130 -21.49 -12.80 24.52
N MET A 131 -20.84 -12.01 23.68
CA MET A 131 -21.36 -10.69 23.30
C MET A 131 -21.06 -10.32 21.85
N ASP A 132 -21.96 -9.55 21.26
CA ASP A 132 -21.77 -8.97 19.95
C ASP A 132 -20.88 -7.73 20.01
N LEU A 133 -20.00 -7.62 19.02
CA LEU A 133 -19.11 -6.50 18.82
C LEU A 133 -19.30 -5.95 17.40
N TYR A 134 -19.02 -4.67 17.26
CA TYR A 134 -19.14 -3.95 16.00
C TYR A 134 -17.77 -3.49 15.54
N MET A 135 -17.43 -3.76 14.28
CA MET A 135 -16.24 -3.19 13.68
C MET A 135 -16.39 -1.67 13.57
N ARG A 136 -15.37 -0.92 13.94
CA ARG A 136 -15.44 0.55 13.98
C ARG A 136 -15.70 1.17 12.61
N ILE A 137 -16.55 2.19 12.61
CA ILE A 137 -16.83 3.04 11.45
C ILE A 137 -15.98 4.33 11.46
N ALA A 138 -15.53 4.76 12.65
CA ALA A 138 -14.57 5.84 12.89
C ALA A 138 -13.97 5.72 14.32
N PRO A 139 -12.77 6.25 14.58
CA PRO A 139 -12.17 6.27 15.92
C PRO A 139 -12.51 7.54 16.74
N GLU A 140 -13.40 8.41 16.23
CA GLU A 140 -13.61 9.78 16.73
C GLU A 140 -13.92 9.86 18.24
N LEU A 141 -14.76 8.96 18.74
CA LEU A 141 -15.18 8.98 20.15
C LEU A 141 -14.02 8.70 21.11
N TYR A 142 -13.14 7.74 20.76
CA TYR A 142 -11.95 7.45 21.55
C TYR A 142 -10.95 8.61 21.52
N HIS A 143 -10.78 9.27 20.37
CA HIS A 143 -9.91 10.44 20.26
C HIS A 143 -10.40 11.58 21.18
N LYS A 144 -11.71 11.78 21.27
CA LYS A 144 -12.31 12.74 22.21
C LYS A 144 -12.03 12.36 23.67
N MET A 145 -12.18 11.09 24.03
CA MET A 145 -11.89 10.61 25.40
C MET A 145 -10.42 10.84 25.78
N LEU A 146 -9.49 10.60 24.85
CA LEU A 146 -8.05 10.82 25.07
C LEU A 146 -7.71 12.29 25.27
N VAL A 147 -8.33 13.19 24.48
CA VAL A 147 -8.18 14.64 24.68
C VAL A 147 -8.75 15.08 26.03
N VAL A 148 -9.92 14.56 26.44
CA VAL A 148 -10.46 14.79 27.78
C VAL A 148 -9.51 14.26 28.87
N GLY A 149 -8.81 13.16 28.60
CA GLY A 149 -7.78 12.58 29.46
C GLY A 149 -6.44 13.36 29.49
N GLY A 150 -6.32 14.48 28.79
CA GLY A 150 -5.14 15.35 28.82
C GLY A 150 -4.15 15.14 27.66
N LEU A 151 -4.48 14.33 26.65
CA LEU A 151 -3.67 14.23 25.43
C LEU A 151 -4.05 15.36 24.45
N ASP A 152 -3.33 16.47 24.50
CA ASP A 152 -3.65 17.71 23.78
C ASP A 152 -3.71 17.60 22.24
N ARG A 153 -2.97 16.65 21.66
CA ARG A 153 -2.79 16.47 20.21
C ARG A 153 -2.60 14.99 19.90
N VAL A 154 -3.60 14.37 19.30
CA VAL A 154 -3.56 12.95 18.92
C VAL A 154 -3.92 12.77 17.47
N TYR A 155 -3.35 11.76 16.84
CA TYR A 155 -3.76 11.30 15.51
C TYR A 155 -3.66 9.80 15.37
N GLU A 156 -4.45 9.26 14.46
CA GLU A 156 -4.43 7.83 14.14
C GLU A 156 -4.56 7.63 12.63
N ILE A 157 -3.69 6.80 12.06
CA ILE A 157 -3.82 6.29 10.70
C ILE A 157 -4.26 4.83 10.79
N GLY A 158 -5.52 4.55 10.51
CA GLY A 158 -6.10 3.24 10.78
C GLY A 158 -7.17 2.80 9.80
N ARG A 159 -7.52 1.52 9.85
CA ARG A 159 -8.59 0.94 9.05
C ARG A 159 -9.96 1.30 9.65
N GLN A 160 -10.91 1.60 8.78
CA GLN A 160 -12.33 1.76 9.10
C GLN A 160 -13.13 0.75 8.27
N PHE A 161 -14.26 0.31 8.80
CA PHE A 161 -15.08 -0.74 8.21
C PHE A 161 -16.51 -0.25 8.02
N ARG A 162 -17.06 -0.40 6.82
CA ARG A 162 -18.45 -0.05 6.50
C ARG A 162 -19.10 -1.16 5.71
N ASN A 163 -20.20 -1.67 6.23
CA ASN A 163 -20.99 -2.74 5.63
C ASN A 163 -22.02 -2.14 4.65
N GLU A 164 -21.49 -1.56 3.58
CA GLU A 164 -22.23 -0.79 2.57
C GLU A 164 -21.93 -1.33 1.15
N GLY A 165 -22.51 -0.71 0.13
CA GLY A 165 -22.25 -1.07 -1.27
C GLY A 165 -20.80 -0.81 -1.69
N ILE A 166 -20.34 -1.52 -2.73
CA ILE A 166 -19.00 -1.37 -3.32
C ILE A 166 -19.13 -0.63 -4.65
N ASP A 167 -18.33 0.42 -4.84
CA ASP A 167 -18.25 1.16 -6.10
C ASP A 167 -16.82 1.67 -6.38
N LEU A 168 -16.66 2.63 -7.30
CA LEU A 168 -15.36 3.18 -7.68
C LEU A 168 -14.63 3.94 -6.56
N THR A 169 -15.38 4.39 -5.54
CA THR A 169 -14.91 5.22 -4.43
C THR A 169 -15.14 4.59 -3.06
N HIS A 170 -15.94 3.51 -2.98
CA HIS A 170 -16.29 2.84 -1.73
C HIS A 170 -15.77 1.40 -1.72
N ASN A 171 -14.92 1.11 -0.72
CA ASN A 171 -14.48 -0.24 -0.38
C ASN A 171 -14.89 -0.54 1.07
N PRO A 172 -15.31 -1.78 1.40
CA PRO A 172 -15.84 -2.10 2.74
C PRO A 172 -14.84 -1.87 3.87
N GLU A 173 -13.55 -1.87 3.54
CA GLU A 173 -12.49 -1.48 4.45
C GLU A 173 -11.58 -0.42 3.80
N PHE A 174 -11.27 0.66 4.52
CA PHE A 174 -10.46 1.75 3.97
C PHE A 174 -9.66 2.46 5.06
N THR A 175 -8.59 3.13 4.65
CA THR A 175 -7.69 3.81 5.59
C THR A 175 -8.04 5.28 5.69
N THR A 176 -8.17 5.77 6.92
CA THR A 176 -8.31 7.20 7.21
C THR A 176 -7.18 7.66 8.10
N CYS A 177 -6.89 8.96 8.06
CA CYS A 177 -6.14 9.64 9.11
C CYS A 177 -7.12 10.52 9.87
N MET A 178 -7.29 10.27 11.16
CA MET A 178 -8.13 11.10 12.04
C MET A 178 -7.24 11.82 13.04
N VAL A 179 -7.57 13.09 13.31
CA VAL A 179 -6.75 14.00 14.12
C VAL A 179 -7.65 14.74 15.09
N LYS A 180 -7.19 14.89 16.33
CA LYS A 180 -7.88 15.69 17.35
C LYS A 180 -6.88 16.53 18.14
N SER A 181 -7.25 17.77 18.43
CA SER A 181 -6.51 18.63 19.34
C SER A 181 -7.45 19.47 20.21
N ILE A 182 -7.05 19.72 21.46
CA ILE A 182 -7.84 20.46 22.45
C ILE A 182 -8.10 21.93 22.03
N HIS A 183 -7.13 22.57 21.37
CA HIS A 183 -7.24 23.95 20.87
C HIS A 183 -7.63 24.03 19.38
N GLY A 184 -7.95 22.89 18.77
CA GLY A 184 -8.25 22.80 17.34
C GLY A 184 -9.67 23.27 17.01
N THR A 185 -9.79 24.39 16.30
CA THR A 185 -11.07 24.78 15.67
C THR A 185 -11.19 24.16 14.27
N TYR A 186 -12.39 24.16 13.68
CA TYR A 186 -12.61 23.72 12.30
C TYR A 186 -11.64 24.40 11.31
N LYS A 187 -11.35 25.69 11.52
CA LYS A 187 -10.40 26.46 10.69
C LYS A 187 -8.96 25.92 10.79
N VAL A 188 -8.56 25.47 11.97
CA VAL A 188 -7.24 24.86 12.18
C VAL A 188 -7.20 23.51 11.45
N SER A 189 -8.25 22.69 11.58
CA SER A 189 -8.35 21.40 10.90
C SER A 189 -8.33 21.53 9.39
N SER A 190 -9.08 22.47 8.80
CA SER A 190 -9.10 22.68 7.35
C SER A 190 -7.76 23.19 6.82
N THR A 191 -7.09 24.06 7.57
CA THR A 191 -5.74 24.55 7.25
C THR A 191 -4.71 23.41 7.32
N LEU A 192 -4.82 22.53 8.30
CA LEU A 192 -3.98 21.34 8.44
C LEU A 192 -4.16 20.40 7.24
N SER A 193 -5.41 20.11 6.90
CA SER A 193 -5.74 19.29 5.71
C SER A 193 -5.18 19.91 4.44
N PHE A 194 -5.34 21.23 4.24
CA PHE A 194 -4.79 21.91 3.08
C PHE A 194 -3.26 21.84 3.03
N LYS A 195 -2.58 22.09 4.15
CA LYS A 195 -1.10 22.00 4.24
C LYS A 195 -0.60 20.58 3.97
N VAL A 196 -1.23 19.55 4.53
CA VAL A 196 -0.86 18.15 4.29
C VAL A 196 -1.07 17.79 2.83
N CYS A 197 -2.23 18.12 2.24
CA CYS A 197 -2.54 17.83 0.84
C CYS A 197 -1.58 18.56 -0.12
N THR A 198 -1.36 19.87 0.07
CA THR A 198 -0.45 20.63 -0.79
C THR A 198 0.99 20.15 -0.67
N SER A 199 1.44 19.81 0.54
CA SER A 199 2.81 19.38 0.75
C SER A 199 3.07 17.94 0.30
N THR A 200 2.08 17.05 0.40
CA THR A 200 2.15 15.71 -0.22
C THR A 200 2.17 15.79 -1.74
N CYS A 201 1.37 16.68 -2.34
CA CYS A 201 1.38 16.89 -3.79
C CYS A 201 2.69 17.50 -4.31
N THR A 202 3.26 18.48 -3.60
CA THR A 202 4.50 19.17 -4.02
C THR A 202 5.77 18.39 -3.75
N SER A 203 5.78 17.49 -2.76
CA SER A 203 6.91 16.60 -2.48
C SER A 203 6.99 15.39 -3.42
N HIS A 204 6.03 15.22 -4.33
CA HIS A 204 6.07 14.18 -5.34
C HIS A 204 6.83 14.66 -6.60
N PRO A 205 7.89 13.96 -7.05
CA PRO A 205 8.76 14.44 -8.12
C PRO A 205 8.14 14.42 -9.52
N TYR A 206 6.88 14.01 -9.68
CA TYR A 206 6.15 14.12 -10.95
C TYR A 206 5.41 15.46 -11.05
N LYS A 207 6.16 16.56 -11.12
CA LYS A 207 5.73 17.71 -11.91
C LYS A 207 6.10 17.41 -13.37
N GLN A 208 5.28 16.61 -14.05
CA GLN A 208 5.26 16.66 -15.51
C GLN A 208 4.27 17.75 -15.90
N GLU A 209 4.85 18.83 -16.44
CA GLU A 209 4.29 19.77 -17.40
C GLU A 209 2.80 19.56 -17.72
N VAL A 210 1.95 20.37 -17.09
CA VAL A 210 0.72 20.82 -17.75
C VAL A 210 1.08 22.20 -18.30
N THR A 211 1.48 22.21 -19.56
CA THR A 211 1.45 23.40 -20.42
C THR A 211 0.26 23.23 -21.34
#